data_AF-G7LKZ5-F1
#
_entry.id   AF-G7LKZ5-F1
#
_cell.length_a   1.000
_cell.length_b   1.000
_cell.length_c   1.000
_cell.angle_alpha   90.00
_cell.angle_beta   90.00
_cell.angle_gamma   90.00
#
_symmetry.space_group_name_H-M   'P 1'
#
loop_
_entity.id
_entity.type
_entity.pdbx_description
1 polymer ?
#
loop_
_entity_poly.entity_id
_entity_poly.type
_entity_poly.pdbx_seq_one_letter_code
_entity_poly.pdbx_strand_id
1 'polypeptide(L)' 'MAKVQEKLPATGYAVIRCRDKTVVAKFMEFPDCERALMYRNGDLVSFMPLQPDEIIGNISLFTQMLEKAGYRVCSPDKLS' A
#
# COMPACT_ATOMS: atom_id res chain seq x y z
N MET A 1 12.32 -24.00 -26.13
CA MET A 1 12.98 -23.15 -25.10
C MET A 1 12.35 -23.49 -23.77
N ALA A 2 13.10 -24.11 -22.85
CA ALA A 2 12.56 -24.54 -21.56
C ALA A 2 12.21 -23.31 -20.71
N LYS A 3 10.98 -23.27 -20.20
CA LYS A 3 10.53 -22.26 -19.25
C LYS A 3 11.28 -22.55 -17.95
N VAL A 4 12.34 -21.78 -17.66
CA VAL A 4 13.06 -21.90 -16.39
C VAL A 4 12.08 -21.53 -15.30
N GLN A 5 11.59 -22.55 -14.61
CA GLN A 5 10.74 -22.38 -13.44
C GLN A 5 11.70 -22.02 -12.30
N GLU A 6 12.01 -20.74 -12.16
CA GLU A 6 12.82 -20.24 -11.06
C GLU A 6 12.16 -20.69 -9.75
N LYS A 7 12.86 -21.58 -9.03
CA LYS A 7 12.46 -22.00 -7.69
C LYS A 7 12.56 -20.77 -6.80
N LEU A 8 11.40 -20.23 -6.43
CA LEU A 8 11.31 -19.22 -5.39
C LEU A 8 11.99 -19.78 -4.12
N PRO A 9 12.73 -18.95 -3.37
CA PRO A 9 13.33 -19.37 -2.11
C PRO A 9 12.25 -19.82 -1.13
N ALA A 10 12.59 -20.73 -0.21
CA ALA A 10 11.66 -21.29 0.77
C ALA A 10 11.01 -20.21 1.68
N THR A 11 11.66 -19.05 1.81
CA THR A 11 11.14 -17.84 2.45
C THR A 11 11.63 -16.61 1.67
N GLY A 12 10.89 -15.50 1.73
CA GLY A 12 11.27 -14.23 1.10
C GLY A 12 10.60 -13.95 -0.26
N TYR A 13 11.27 -13.19 -1.12
CA TYR A 13 10.75 -12.76 -2.43
C TYR A 13 11.79 -12.88 -3.52
N ALA A 14 11.34 -13.10 -4.76
CA ALA A 14 12.18 -12.94 -5.95
C ALA A 14 11.94 -11.56 -6.59
N VAL A 15 13.02 -10.85 -6.90
CA VAL A 15 12.98 -9.62 -7.70
C VAL A 15 12.98 -10.02 -9.17
N ILE A 16 11.84 -9.86 -9.85
CA ILE A 16 11.66 -10.33 -11.23
C ILE A 16 12.14 -9.27 -12.24
N ARG A 17 12.14 -7.99 -11.86
CA ARG A 17 12.57 -6.88 -12.72
C ARG A 17 13.00 -5.68 -11.89
N CYS A 18 14.16 -5.11 -12.22
CA CYS A 18 14.70 -3.87 -11.64
C CYS A 18 14.99 -2.78 -12.69
N ARG A 19 14.89 -3.12 -13.99
CA ARG A 19 15.11 -2.18 -15.10
C ARG A 19 13.81 -1.44 -15.39
N ASP A 20 13.90 -0.12 -15.57
CA ASP A 20 12.81 0.83 -15.84
C ASP A 20 12.10 1.43 -14.60
N LYS A 21 12.84 1.64 -13.50
CA LYS A 21 12.35 2.28 -12.24
C LYS A 21 11.21 1.54 -11.52
N THR A 22 10.82 0.38 -12.01
CA THR A 22 9.75 -0.45 -11.43
C THR A 22 10.38 -1.67 -10.78
N VAL A 23 10.17 -1.84 -9.47
CA VAL A 23 10.57 -3.04 -8.74
C VAL A 23 9.37 -3.97 -8.69
N VAL A 24 9.50 -5.16 -9.30
CA VAL A 24 8.48 -6.21 -9.22
C VAL A 24 8.99 -7.33 -8.33
N ALA A 25 8.34 -7.53 -7.19
CA ALA A 25 8.62 -8.61 -6.25
C ALA A 25 7.49 -9.65 -6.30
N LYS A 26 7.85 -10.94 -6.37
CA LYS A 26 6.91 -12.05 -6.21
C LYS A 26 7.18 -12.77 -4.90
N PHE A 27 6.16 -12.80 -4.07
CA PHE A 27 6.16 -13.49 -2.78
C PHE A 27 5.47 -14.85 -2.93
N MET A 28 5.85 -15.84 -2.11
CA MET A 28 5.13 -17.11 -2.02
C MET A 28 3.73 -16.92 -1.44
N GLU A 29 3.64 -16.06 -0.43
CA GLU A 29 2.39 -15.58 0.16
C GLU A 29 2.49 -14.06 0.23
N PHE A 30 1.48 -13.39 -0.31
CA PHE A 30 1.30 -11.95 -0.15
C PHE A 30 -0.03 -11.74 0.55
N PRO A 31 -0.10 -10.90 1.59
CA PRO A 31 -1.37 -10.62 2.25
C PRO A 31 -2.39 -10.12 1.23
N ASP A 32 -3.57 -10.72 1.21
CA ASP A 32 -4.69 -10.17 0.43
C ASP A 32 -5.16 -8.91 1.16
N CYS A 33 -4.85 -7.75 0.60
CA CYS A 33 -5.22 -6.47 1.17
C CYS A 33 -5.52 -5.47 0.07
N GLU A 34 -6.62 -4.74 0.22
CA GLU A 34 -7.01 -3.66 -0.70
C GLU A 34 -6.08 -2.45 -0.57
N ARG A 35 -5.56 -2.21 0.63
CA ARG A 35 -4.73 -1.08 0.99
C ARG A 35 -3.50 -1.55 1.76
N ALA A 36 -2.35 -0.95 1.46
CA ALA A 36 -1.12 -1.19 2.19
C ALA A 36 -0.25 0.06 2.23
N LEU A 37 0.58 0.13 3.27
CA LEU A 37 1.57 1.17 3.48
C LEU A 37 2.95 0.61 3.15
N MET A 38 3.71 1.36 2.35
CA MET A 38 5.06 0.99 1.96
C MET A 38 6.03 2.09 2.34
N TYR A 39 7.01 1.74 3.18
CA TYR A 39 8.09 2.64 3.57
C TYR A 39 9.39 2.23 2.88
N ARG A 40 10.15 3.22 2.44
CA ARG A 40 11.48 3.01 1.86
C ARG A 40 12.54 3.76 2.66
N ASN A 41 13.55 3.04 3.12
CA ASN A 41 14.76 3.60 3.73
C ASN A 41 15.98 3.10 2.94
N GLY A 42 16.49 3.93 2.01
CA GLY A 42 17.55 3.53 1.10
C GLY A 42 17.13 2.35 0.23
N ASP A 43 17.78 1.20 0.45
CA ASP A 43 17.52 -0.06 -0.25
C ASP A 43 16.58 -1.01 0.51
N LEU A 44 16.16 -0.64 1.73
CA LEU A 44 15.19 -1.39 2.51
C LEU A 44 13.77 -0.92 2.20
N VAL A 45 12.88 -1.87 1.91
CA VAL A 45 11.45 -1.63 1.76
C VAL A 45 10.69 -2.41 2.84
N SER A 46 9.84 -1.72 3.58
CA SER A 46 8.90 -2.31 4.54
C SER A 46 7.48 -2.20 4.00
N PHE A 47 6.69 -3.26 4.17
CA PHE A 47 5.32 -3.36 3.71
C PHE A 47 4.41 -3.72 4.89
N MET A 48 3.29 -3.01 5.02
CA MET A 48 2.30 -3.23 6.06
C MET A 48 0.88 -3.14 5.46
N PRO A 49 0.09 -4.23 5.46
CA PRO A 49 -1.33 -4.18 5.15
C PRO A 49 -2.05 -3.20 6.08
N LEU A 50 -2.95 -2.37 5.54
CA LEU A 50 -3.73 -1.43 6.33
C LEU A 50 -5.10 -2.01 6.66
N GLN A 51 -5.60 -1.71 7.86
CA GLN A 51 -6.98 -1.99 8.20
C GLN A 51 -7.95 -1.13 7.36
N PRO A 52 -9.18 -1.59 7.11
CA PRO A 52 -10.16 -0.83 6.33
C PRO A 52 -10.43 0.56 6.90
N ASP A 53 -10.38 0.69 8.24
CA ASP A 53 -10.69 1.91 8.97
C ASP A 53 -9.47 2.78 9.32
N GLU A 54 -8.26 2.28 9.05
CA GLU A 54 -7.01 2.99 9.28
C GLU A 54 -6.94 4.23 8.38
N ILE A 55 -6.66 5.40 8.98
CA ILE A 55 -6.55 6.66 8.25
C ILE A 55 -5.08 6.95 7.98
N ILE A 56 -4.72 7.09 6.71
CA ILE A 56 -3.38 7.56 6.34
C ILE A 56 -3.37 9.08 6.43
N GLY A 57 -2.45 9.62 7.21
CA GLY A 57 -2.27 11.07 7.34
C GLY A 57 -2.02 11.73 5.98
N ASN A 58 -3.01 12.46 5.48
CA ASN A 58 -2.91 13.34 4.33
C ASN A 58 -3.57 14.69 4.69
N ILE A 59 -3.62 15.63 3.75
CA ILE A 59 -4.24 16.95 4.01
C ILE A 59 -5.73 16.89 4.41
N SER A 60 -6.41 15.77 4.12
CA SER A 60 -7.80 15.52 4.52
C SER A 60 -7.93 14.73 5.83
N LEU A 61 -6.84 14.44 6.55
CA LEU A 61 -6.87 13.66 7.79
C LEU A 61 -7.88 14.22 8.81
N PHE A 62 -7.84 15.54 9.06
CA PHE A 62 -8.77 16.17 10.00
C PHE A 62 -10.23 16.05 9.54
N THR A 63 -10.49 16.24 8.25
CA THR A 63 -11.83 16.06 7.66
C THR A 63 -12.32 14.62 7.86
N GLN A 64 -11.49 13.63 7.53
CA GLN A 64 -11.82 12.21 7.66
C GLN A 64 -12.05 11.78 9.11
N MET A 65 -11.27 12.34 10.05
CA MET A 65 -11.46 12.14 11.48
C MET A 65 -12.81 12.69 11.97
N LEU A 66 -13.18 13.91 11.52
CA LEU A 66 -14.46 14.52 11.86
C LEU A 66 -15.64 13.71 11.30
N GLU A 67 -15.56 13.27 10.05
CA GLU A 67 -16.58 12.43 9.43
C GLU A 67 -16.75 11.10 10.19
N LYS A 68 -15.65 10.43 10.57
CA LYS A 68 -15.70 9.21 11.40
C LYS A 68 -16.27 9.44 12.79
N ALA A 69 -16.07 10.61 13.37
CA ALA A 69 -16.69 10.99 14.65
C ALA A 69 -18.17 11.40 14.51
N GLY A 70 -18.74 11.35 13.30
CA GLY A 70 -20.16 11.63 13.03
C GLY A 70 -20.46 13.09 12.68
N TYR A 71 -19.45 13.94 12.54
CA TYR A 71 -19.63 15.32 12.09
C TYR A 71 -19.86 15.38 10.59
N ARG A 72 -20.76 16.27 10.15
CA ARG A 72 -20.96 16.57 8.72
C ARG A 72 -20.08 17.74 8.34
N VAL A 73 -19.15 17.53 7.41
CA VAL A 73 -18.33 18.60 6.86
C VAL A 73 -19.12 19.30 5.75
N CYS A 74 -19.49 20.56 5.99
CA CYS A 74 -20.17 21.37 4.98
C CYS A 74 -19.12 21.92 4.00
N SER A 75 -19.30 21.65 2.70
CA SER A 75 -18.60 22.44 1.68
C SER A 75 -19.16 23.87 1.69
N PRO A 76 -18.33 24.91 1.53
CA PRO A 76 -18.80 26.27 1.33
C PRO A 76 -19.84 26.38 0.19
N ASP A 77 -19.80 25.48 -0.80
CA ASP A 77 -20.75 25.46 -1.91
C ASP A 77 -22.19 25.07 -1.51
N LYS A 78 -22.38 24.48 -0.33
CA LYS A 78 -23.69 24.03 0.18
C LYS A 78 -24.38 25.04 1.10
N LEU A 79 -23.88 26.27 1.15
CA LEU A 79 -24.45 27.40 1.91
C LEU A 79 -25.29 28.35 1.03
N SER A 80 -25.69 27.89 -0.17
CA SER A 80 -26.61 28.61 -1.06
C SER A 80 -28.06 28.14 -0.93
#